data_AF-A0A2P8GLT9-F1
#
_entry.id   AF-A0A2P8GLT9-F1
#
_cell.length_a   1.000
_cell.length_b   1.000
_cell.length_c   1.000
_cell.angle_alpha   90.00
_cell.angle_beta   90.00
_cell.angle_gamma   90.00
#
_symmetry.space_group_name_H-M   'P 1'
#
loop_
_entity.id
_entity.type
_entity.pdbx_description
1 polymer ?
#
loop_
_entity_poly.entity_id
_entity_poly.type
_entity_poly.pdbx_seq_one_letter_code
_entity_poly.pdbx_strand_id
1 'polypeptide(L)' 'MKASTERKIIRWLHILLSIPILGYIYGPVATLPAAANAVRFVFLPVVVLSGFWMWKRHWFRRRPKQQASIR' A
#
# COMPACT_ATOMS: atom_id res chain seq x y z
N MET A 1 14.85 -8.43 6.16
CA MET A 1 15.09 -7.06 5.62
C MET A 1 15.04 -6.03 6.74
N LYS A 2 15.84 -4.95 6.69
CA LYS A 2 15.71 -3.84 7.66
C LYS A 2 14.30 -3.25 7.54
N ALA A 3 13.65 -2.94 8.67
CA ALA A 3 12.30 -2.37 8.68
C ALA A 3 12.19 -1.06 7.87
N SER A 4 13.30 -0.33 7.75
CA SER A 4 13.42 0.87 6.90
C SER A 4 13.35 0.56 5.40
N THR A 5 14.03 -0.49 4.96
CA THR A 5 14.04 -0.96 3.56
C THR A 5 12.65 -1.41 3.13
N GLU A 6 11.96 -2.18 3.98
CA GLU A 6 10.60 -2.64 3.72
C GLU A 6 9.61 -1.48 3.54
N ARG A 7 9.67 -0.44 4.40
CA ARG A 7 8.85 0.77 4.26
C ARG A 7 9.12 1.51 2.96
N LYS A 8 10.39 1.62 2.56
CA LYS A 8 10.76 2.26 1.29
C LYS A 8 10.17 1.52 0.10
N ILE A 9 10.24 0.19 0.09
CA ILE A 9 9.69 -0.64 -1.00
C ILE A 9 8.18 -0.48 -1.11
N ILE A 10 7.45 -0.62 0.01
CA ILE A 10 5.97 -0.51 -0.01
C ILE A 10 5.55 0.89 -0.46
N ARG A 11 6.25 1.95 -0.02
CA ARG A 11 5.98 3.32 -0.45
C ARG A 11 6.21 3.52 -1.95
N TRP A 12 7.34 3.04 -2.47
CA TRP A 12 7.64 3.15 -3.90
C TRP A 12 6.63 2.38 -4.75
N LEU A 13 6.25 1.16 -4.32
CA LEU A 13 5.23 0.36 -4.95
C LEU A 13 3.86 1.07 -4.96
N HIS A 14 3.47 1.68 -3.83
CA HIS A 14 2.22 2.43 -3.73
C HIS A 14 2.19 3.62 -4.70
N ILE A 15 3.30 4.38 -4.78
CA ILE A 15 3.41 5.53 -5.69
C ILE A 15 3.34 5.07 -7.16
N LEU A 16 4.13 4.06 -7.54
CA LEU A 16 4.17 3.54 -8.91
C LEU A 16 2.81 3.01 -9.36
N LEU A 17 2.13 2.22 -8.52
CA LEU A 17 0.81 1.67 -8.84
C LEU A 17 -0.30 2.73 -8.84
N SER A 18 -0.07 3.90 -8.24
CA SER A 18 -1.02 5.02 -8.30
C SER A 18 -0.98 5.76 -9.63
N ILE A 19 0.12 5.67 -10.40
CA ILE A 19 0.25 6.36 -11.70
C ILE A 19 -0.80 5.85 -12.71
N PRO A 20 -0.98 4.52 -12.93
CA PRO A 20 -2.06 4.02 -13.79
C PRO A 20 -3.46 4.45 -13.38
N ILE A 21 -3.70 4.65 -12.08
CA ILE A 21 -5.00 5.13 -11.57
C ILE A 21 -5.24 6.57 -12.04
N LEU A 22 -4.22 7.43 -12.01
CA LEU A 22 -4.32 8.79 -12.57
C LEU A 22 -4.58 8.76 -14.07
N GLY A 23 -3.90 7.87 -14.81
CA GLY A 23 -4.15 7.66 -16.24
C GLY A 23 -5.55 7.14 -16.53
N TYR A 24 -6.18 6.44 -15.59
CA TYR A 24 -7.57 6.01 -15.67
C TYR A 24 -8.58 7.13 -15.39
N ILE A 25 -8.26 8.06 -14.48
CA ILE A 25 -9.14 9.20 -14.16
C ILE A 25 -9.04 10.30 -15.22
N TYR A 26 -7.82 10.64 -15.64
CA TYR A 26 -7.54 11.81 -16.48
C TYR A 26 -7.08 11.47 -17.90
N GLY A 27 -6.80 10.20 -18.19
CA GLY A 27 -6.22 9.77 -19.45
C GLY A 27 -7.06 8.74 -20.21
N PRO A 28 -6.51 8.18 -21.29
CA PRO A 28 -7.22 7.23 -22.15
C PRO A 28 -7.29 5.81 -21.56
N VAL A 29 -6.74 5.56 -20.36
CA VAL A 29 -6.72 4.19 -19.79
C VAL A 29 -8.15 3.68 -19.54
N ALA A 30 -9.11 4.57 -19.29
CA ALA A 30 -10.52 4.21 -19.14
C ALA A 30 -11.17 3.70 -20.44
N THR A 31 -10.67 4.11 -21.62
CA THR A 31 -11.24 3.70 -22.92
C THR A 31 -10.72 2.34 -23.38
N LEU A 32 -9.65 1.82 -22.76
CA LEU A 32 -9.07 0.51 -23.02
C LEU A 32 -9.64 -0.52 -22.03
N PRO A 33 -10.54 -1.43 -22.44
CA PRO A 33 -11.28 -2.30 -21.51
C PRO A 33 -10.37 -3.15 -20.62
N ALA A 34 -9.31 -3.72 -21.19
CA ALA A 34 -8.36 -4.54 -20.44
C ALA A 34 -7.59 -3.72 -19.40
N ALA A 35 -7.14 -2.52 -19.76
CA ALA A 35 -6.38 -1.65 -18.85
C ALA A 35 -7.28 -1.06 -17.76
N ALA A 36 -8.51 -0.66 -18.11
CA ALA A 36 -9.54 -0.24 -17.17
C ALA A 36 -9.84 -1.33 -16.12
N ASN A 37 -10.01 -2.58 -16.56
CA ASN A 37 -10.26 -3.69 -15.65
C ASN A 37 -9.05 -3.97 -14.74
N ALA A 38 -7.83 -3.90 -15.28
CA ALA A 38 -6.63 -4.01 -14.47
C ALA A 38 -6.60 -2.93 -13.37
N VAL A 39 -6.92 -1.67 -13.71
CA VAL A 39 -6.97 -0.58 -12.72
C VAL A 39 -7.99 -0.84 -11.63
N ARG A 40 -9.20 -1.23 -12.01
CA ARG A 40 -10.32 -1.47 -11.09
C ARG A 40 -10.09 -2.66 -10.15
N PHE A 41 -9.59 -3.77 -10.68
CA PHE A 41 -9.52 -5.05 -9.95
C PHE A 41 -8.14 -5.39 -9.41
N VAL A 42 -7.07 -4.73 -9.87
CA VAL A 42 -5.69 -5.03 -9.46
C VAL A 42 -5.02 -3.80 -8.86
N PHE A 43 -4.84 -2.73 -9.62
CA PHE A 43 -4.06 -1.57 -9.14
C PHE A 43 -4.74 -0.90 -7.96
N LEU A 44 -6.04 -0.62 -8.05
CA LEU A 44 -6.76 0.09 -7.00
C LEU A 44 -6.81 -0.72 -5.68
N PRO A 45 -7.16 -2.02 -5.66
CA PRO A 45 -7.07 -2.82 -4.43
C PRO A 45 -5.67 -2.89 -3.84
N VAL A 46 -4.63 -3.07 -4.68
CA VAL A 46 -3.24 -3.15 -4.19
C VAL A 46 -2.76 -1.82 -3.61
N VAL A 47 -3.11 -0.69 -4.24
CA VAL A 47 -2.82 0.65 -3.72
C VAL A 47 -3.53 0.88 -2.39
N VAL A 48 -4.82 0.53 -2.28
CA VAL A 48 -5.57 0.66 -1.02
C VAL A 48 -4.95 -0.19 0.09
N LEU A 49 -4.63 -1.46 -0.18
CA LEU A 49 -4.02 -2.36 0.81
C LEU A 49 -2.63 -1.87 1.24
N SER A 50 -1.79 -1.43 0.29
CA SER A 50 -0.46 -0.89 0.61
C SER A 50 -0.54 0.43 1.39
N GLY A 51 -1.50 1.29 1.07
CA GLY A 51 -1.77 2.52 1.82
C GLY A 51 -2.23 2.23 3.24
N PHE A 52 -3.18 1.30 3.40
CA PHE A 52 -3.66 0.84 4.69
C PHE A 52 -2.54 0.20 5.53
N TRP A 53 -1.67 -0.59 4.90
CA TRP A 53 -0.51 -1.18 5.57
C TRP A 53 0.45 -0.10 6.08
N MET A 54 0.76 0.92 5.27
CA MET A 54 1.61 2.03 5.70
C MET A 54 0.99 2.82 6.87
N TRP A 55 -0.33 2.97 6.89
CA TRP A 55 -1.05 3.68 7.95
C TRP A 55 -1.15 2.86 9.25
N LYS A 56 -1.64 1.62 9.19
CA LYS A 56 -1.92 0.78 10.38
C LYS A 56 -0.73 -0.04 10.90
N ARG A 57 0.42 -0.06 10.23
CA ARG A 57 1.60 -0.81 10.71
C ARG A 57 2.05 -0.41 12.11
N HIS A 58 1.75 0.80 12.58
CA HIS A 58 2.06 1.19 13.95
C HIS A 58 1.17 0.51 15.01
N TRP A 59 -0.05 0.09 14.65
CA TRP A 59 -0.98 -0.59 15.57
C TRP A 59 -0.54 -2.03 15.84
N PHE A 60 -0.04 -2.72 14.81
CA PHE A 60 0.44 -4.10 14.90
C PHE A 60 1.77 -4.26 15.67
N ARG A 61 2.43 -3.15 16.07
CA ARG A 61 3.66 -3.18 16.88
C ARG A 61 3.45 -2.94 18.37
N ARG A 62 2.22 -3.07 18.87
CA ARG A 62 2.01 -3.17 20.31
C ARG A 62 2.40 -4.57 20.77
N ARG A 63 3.69 -4.78 21.03
CA ARG A 63 4.10 -5.84 21.96
C ARG A 63 3.53 -5.46 23.32
N PRO A 64 2.76 -6.31 24.01
CA PRO A 64 2.48 -6.06 25.42
C PRO A 64 3.85 -5.99 26.11
N LYS A 65 4.15 -4.84 26.73
CA LYS A 65 5.32 -4.74 27.61
C LYS A 65 5.04 -5.74 28.72
N GLN A 66 5.70 -6.90 28.71
CA GLN A 66 5.84 -7.68 29.94
C GLN A 66 6.61 -6.76 30.88
N GLN A 67 5.87 -6.12 31.80
CA GLN A 67 6.43 -5.46 32.95
C GLN A 67 7.24 -6.54 33.67
N ALA A 68 8.57 -6.39 33.61
CA ALA A 68 9.45 -7.18 34.44
C ALA A 68 9.08 -6.86 35.89
N SER A 69 8.39 -7.82 36.52
CA SER A 69 8.13 -7.83 37.95
C SER A 69 9.47 -8.00 38.65
N ILE A 70 10.12 -6.88 38.97
CA ILE A 70 11.18 -6.84 39.97
C ILE A 70 10.47 -6.72 41.32
N ARG A 71 10.30 -7.85 42.01
CA ARG A 71 10.19 -7.94 43.47
C ARG A 71 10.80 -9.26 43.91
#